data_AF-A0A964WXG4-F1
#
_entry.id   AF-A0A964WXG4-F1
#
_cell.length_a   1.000
_cell.length_b   1.000
_cell.length_c   1.000
_cell.angle_alpha   90.00
_cell.angle_beta   90.00
_cell.angle_gamma   90.00
#
_symmetry.space_group_name_H-M   'P 1'
#
loop_
_entity.id
_entity.type
_entity.pdbx_description
1 polymer ?
#
loop_
_entity_poly.entity_id
_entity_poly.type
_entity_poly.pdbx_seq_one_letter_code
_entity_poly.pdbx_strand_id
1 'polypeptide(L)'
;MKPLILLLFILFGNSCSQEENSSPMETNSSRNSNEETLIEQGQLLGPNEALLKINILEASNQNKEICGLSKEYVFRIEVIEVLKIGGSVNHKLSKSEKMDVSFLFEPKDLLVNTVLEVKAREGLCPDTSSSYFTIIEHRILE
;
A
#
# COMPACT_ATOMS: atom_id res chain seq x y z
N MET A 1 -20.01 59.10 -15.94
CA MET A 1 -19.93 58.04 -16.96
C MET A 1 -19.58 56.74 -16.25
N LYS A 2 -20.30 55.66 -16.53
CA LYS A 2 -20.30 54.36 -15.81
C LYS A 2 -19.09 53.50 -16.21
N PRO A 3 -18.49 52.69 -15.32
CA PRO A 3 -17.67 51.55 -15.72
C PRO A 3 -18.57 50.34 -15.96
N LEU A 4 -18.61 49.83 -17.20
CA LEU A 4 -19.34 48.62 -17.56
C LEU A 4 -18.34 47.52 -17.92
N ILE A 5 -18.15 46.62 -16.95
CA ILE A 5 -18.02 45.17 -17.07
C ILE A 5 -17.89 44.66 -18.51
N LEU A 6 -16.78 43.98 -18.82
CA LEU A 6 -16.86 42.80 -19.67
C LEU A 6 -15.87 41.72 -19.24
N LEU A 7 -16.50 40.73 -18.62
CA LEU A 7 -16.00 39.47 -18.13
C LEU A 7 -15.54 38.64 -19.33
N LEU A 8 -14.23 38.52 -19.55
CA LEU A 8 -13.67 37.68 -20.60
C LEU A 8 -13.72 36.22 -20.12
N PHE A 9 -14.66 35.49 -20.72
CA PHE A 9 -14.93 34.09 -20.50
C PHE A 9 -13.72 33.20 -20.76
N ILE A 10 -13.50 32.32 -19.78
CA ILE A 10 -12.69 31.11 -19.82
C ILE A 10 -13.21 30.22 -20.95
N LEU A 11 -12.36 29.89 -21.92
CA LEU A 11 -12.58 28.77 -22.83
C LEU A 11 -11.62 27.64 -22.46
N PHE A 12 -12.23 26.57 -21.96
CA PHE A 12 -11.66 25.26 -21.72
C PHE A 12 -11.17 24.65 -23.04
N GLY A 13 -9.92 24.18 -23.06
CA GLY A 13 -9.37 23.37 -24.14
C GLY A 13 -8.57 22.20 -23.58
N ASN A 14 -9.27 21.16 -23.10
CA ASN A 14 -8.70 19.82 -22.94
C ASN A 14 -9.25 18.97 -24.09
N SER A 15 -8.43 18.72 -25.11
CA SER A 15 -8.69 17.67 -26.10
C SER A 15 -7.94 16.42 -25.67
N CYS A 16 -8.67 15.41 -25.22
CA CYS A 16 -8.15 14.05 -25.11
C CYS A 16 -8.14 13.43 -26.51
N SER A 17 -6.96 13.02 -27.00
CA SER A 17 -6.85 12.11 -28.15
C SER A 17 -6.87 10.67 -27.67
N GLN A 18 -7.86 9.91 -28.14
CA GLN A 18 -7.96 8.46 -28.01
C GLN A 18 -7.70 7.83 -29.39
N GLU A 19 -7.40 6.52 -29.38
CA GLU A 19 -7.19 5.58 -30.51
C GLU A 19 -5.70 5.38 -30.91
N GLU A 20 -5.19 4.17 -31.17
CA GLU A 20 -5.77 2.81 -31.23
C GLU A 20 -4.64 1.76 -31.20
N ASN A 21 -5.04 0.51 -30.96
CA ASN A 21 -4.26 -0.73 -30.92
C ASN A 21 -3.17 -0.91 -32.00
N SER A 22 -1.99 -1.40 -31.58
CA SER A 22 -1.27 -2.43 -32.35
C SER A 22 -0.45 -3.35 -31.44
N SER A 23 -0.76 -4.64 -31.55
CA SER A 23 0.03 -5.83 -31.20
C SER A 23 -0.23 -6.81 -32.36
N PRO A 24 0.63 -7.78 -32.74
CA PRO A 24 1.69 -8.42 -31.94
C PRO A 24 3.01 -8.69 -32.71
N MET A 25 4.09 -9.08 -32.01
CA MET A 25 4.74 -10.39 -32.21
C MET A 25 5.89 -10.61 -31.21
N GLU A 26 6.15 -11.89 -30.97
CA GLU A 26 6.81 -12.52 -29.84
C GLU A 26 8.33 -12.35 -29.80
N THR A 27 8.90 -12.35 -28.60
CA THR A 27 10.19 -13.00 -28.36
C THR A 27 10.15 -13.68 -27.01
N ASN A 28 10.26 -15.00 -27.07
CA ASN A 28 10.41 -15.89 -25.93
C ASN A 28 11.59 -15.46 -25.04
N SER A 29 11.32 -15.24 -23.77
CA SER A 29 12.26 -15.57 -22.71
C SER A 29 11.49 -16.24 -21.59
N SER A 30 11.57 -17.57 -21.59
CA SER A 30 11.44 -18.35 -20.37
C SER A 30 12.43 -17.77 -19.34
N ARG A 31 11.91 -17.14 -18.29
CA ARG A 31 12.65 -17.02 -17.04
C ARG A 31 11.76 -17.54 -15.92
N ASN A 32 12.09 -18.75 -15.54
CA ASN A 32 11.59 -19.45 -14.38
C ASN A 32 12.00 -18.70 -13.10
N SER A 33 11.14 -18.84 -12.08
CA SER A 33 11.40 -18.78 -10.64
C SER A 33 11.80 -17.45 -9.97
N ASN A 34 10.91 -17.04 -9.06
CA ASN A 34 11.13 -16.27 -7.82
C ASN A 34 11.50 -14.79 -7.99
N GLU A 35 10.51 -13.95 -8.26
CA GLU A 35 10.62 -12.52 -7.94
C GLU A 35 10.32 -12.31 -6.45
N GLU A 36 11.38 -12.37 -5.63
CA GLU A 36 11.42 -11.56 -4.41
C GLU A 36 11.55 -10.10 -4.85
N THR A 37 10.49 -9.32 -4.69
CA THR A 37 10.49 -7.89 -4.99
C THR A 37 11.44 -7.19 -4.01
N LEU A 38 12.60 -6.76 -4.51
CA LEU A 38 13.52 -5.90 -3.79
C LEU A 38 12.82 -4.58 -3.48
N ILE A 39 12.42 -4.38 -2.22
CA ILE A 39 12.09 -3.05 -1.71
C ILE A 39 13.41 -2.27 -1.66
N GLU A 40 13.73 -1.55 -2.74
CA GLU A 40 14.89 -0.68 -2.77
C GLU A 40 14.64 0.53 -1.86
N GLN A 41 15.64 0.91 -1.07
CA GLN A 41 15.60 2.05 -0.13
C GLN A 41 15.40 3.43 -0.81
N GLY A 42 15.18 3.48 -2.14
CA GLY A 42 14.80 4.65 -2.92
C GLY A 42 13.34 4.67 -3.40
N GLN A 43 12.52 3.68 -3.05
CA GLN A 43 11.16 3.56 -3.59
C GLN A 43 10.28 4.75 -3.16
N LEU A 44 9.64 5.38 -4.14
CA LEU A 44 8.62 6.40 -3.87
C LEU A 44 7.47 5.74 -3.12
N LEU A 45 7.11 6.31 -1.97
CA LEU A 45 5.89 5.93 -1.26
C LEU A 45 4.71 6.65 -1.88
N GLY A 46 3.60 5.92 -2.04
CA GLY A 46 2.30 6.53 -2.23
C GLY A 46 1.88 7.40 -1.04
N PRO A 47 0.84 8.23 -1.20
CA PRO A 47 0.42 9.18 -0.18
C PRO A 47 -0.02 8.49 1.13
N ASN A 48 -0.73 7.38 1.02
CA ASN A 48 -1.26 6.61 2.17
C ASN A 48 -0.37 5.40 2.50
N GLU A 49 0.91 5.43 2.15
CA GLU A 49 1.80 4.28 2.32
C GLU A 49 2.88 4.55 3.37
N ALA A 50 3.30 3.52 4.08
CA ALA A 50 4.39 3.57 5.04
C ALA A 50 5.37 2.42 4.77
N LEU A 51 6.66 2.70 4.93
CA LEU A 51 7.73 1.69 4.94
C LEU A 51 8.10 1.41 6.39
N LEU A 52 7.96 0.15 6.81
CA LEU A 52 8.10 -0.28 8.19
C LEU A 52 9.02 -1.49 8.31
N LYS A 53 9.68 -1.62 9.45
CA LYS A 53 10.25 -2.88 9.90
C LYS A 53 9.33 -3.46 10.97
N ILE A 54 8.88 -4.70 10.80
CA ILE A 54 7.90 -5.34 11.68
C ILE A 54 8.34 -6.73 12.11
N ASN A 55 7.80 -7.21 13.24
CA ASN A 55 7.90 -8.59 13.69
C ASN A 55 6.52 -9.27 13.57
N ILE A 56 6.45 -10.49 13.05
CA ILE A 56 5.22 -11.29 13.11
C ILE A 56 5.06 -11.86 14.53
N LEU A 57 3.95 -11.53 15.20
CA LEU A 57 3.62 -12.06 16.52
C LEU A 57 2.72 -13.28 16.44
N GLU A 58 1.70 -13.23 15.58
CA GLU A 58 0.70 -14.29 15.44
C GLU A 58 0.26 -14.38 13.98
N ALA A 59 0.10 -15.60 13.47
CA ALA A 59 -0.47 -15.87 12.16
C ALA A 59 -1.94 -16.29 12.33
N SER A 60 -2.87 -15.51 11.76
CA SER A 60 -4.25 -15.94 11.60
C SER A 60 -4.45 -16.35 10.15
N ASN A 61 -4.19 -17.63 9.86
CA ASN A 61 -4.39 -18.23 8.52
C ASN A 61 -5.88 -18.34 8.12
N GLN A 62 -6.75 -17.62 8.82
CA GLN A 62 -8.20 -17.61 8.62
C GLN A 62 -8.68 -16.17 8.49
N ASN A 63 -9.77 -16.01 7.74
CA ASN A 63 -10.45 -14.73 7.59
C ASN A 63 -10.76 -14.14 8.97
N LYS A 64 -10.31 -12.91 9.19
CA LYS A 64 -10.50 -12.18 10.44
C LYS A 64 -11.09 -10.83 10.11
N GLU A 65 -11.96 -10.34 10.99
CA GLU A 65 -12.49 -8.98 10.86
C GLU A 65 -11.48 -7.96 11.38
N ILE A 66 -11.22 -6.93 10.59
CA ILE A 66 -10.53 -5.70 11.00
C ILE A 66 -11.53 -4.56 10.81
N CYS A 67 -11.93 -3.93 11.92
CA CYS A 67 -12.93 -2.86 11.97
C CYS A 67 -14.23 -3.14 11.18
N GLY A 68 -14.77 -4.37 11.31
CA GLY A 68 -16.01 -4.81 10.65
C GLY A 68 -15.85 -5.16 9.16
N LEU A 69 -14.62 -5.14 8.63
CA LEU A 69 -14.30 -5.63 7.30
C LEU A 69 -13.68 -7.02 7.40
N SER A 70 -14.26 -7.99 6.70
CA SER A 70 -13.64 -9.31 6.54
C SER A 70 -12.37 -9.18 5.71
N LYS A 71 -11.24 -9.60 6.27
CA LYS A 71 -9.93 -9.58 5.63
C LYS A 71 -9.33 -10.98 5.59
N GLU A 72 -8.63 -11.28 4.50
CA GLU A 72 -7.84 -12.50 4.35
C GLU A 72 -6.39 -12.24 4.80
N TYR A 73 -5.65 -13.31 5.08
CA TYR A 73 -4.21 -13.27 5.41
C TYR A 73 -3.88 -12.27 6.52
N VAL A 74 -4.56 -12.40 7.66
CA VAL A 74 -4.40 -11.45 8.77
C VAL A 74 -3.32 -11.93 9.73
N PHE A 75 -2.38 -11.05 10.04
CA PHE A 75 -1.30 -11.32 10.99
C PHE A 75 -1.30 -10.25 12.06
N ARG A 76 -1.03 -10.66 13.30
CA ARG A 76 -0.72 -9.72 14.36
C ARG A 76 0.77 -9.42 14.30
N ILE A 77 1.11 -8.14 14.26
CA ILE A 77 2.50 -7.68 14.10
C ILE A 77 2.89 -6.73 15.22
N GLU A 78 4.19 -6.54 15.40
CA GLU A 78 4.77 -5.46 16.19
C GLU A 78 5.65 -4.58 15.29
N VAL A 79 5.46 -3.27 15.35
CA VAL A 79 6.32 -2.30 14.65
C VAL A 79 7.66 -2.21 15.36
N ILE A 80 8.72 -2.70 14.72
CA ILE A 80 10.10 -2.57 15.24
C ILE A 80 10.62 -1.16 14.95
N GLU A 81 10.35 -0.67 13.74
CA GLU A 81 10.87 0.62 13.26
C GLU A 81 9.96 1.20 12.19
N VAL A 82 9.79 2.52 12.20
CA VAL A 82 9.13 3.26 11.13
C VAL A 82 10.19 3.90 10.26
N LEU A 83 10.40 3.34 9.07
CA LEU A 83 11.47 3.76 8.16
C LEU A 83 11.08 5.02 7.38
N LYS A 84 9.83 5.08 6.90
CA LYS A 84 9.30 6.23 6.14
C LYS A 84 7.77 6.24 6.17
N ILE A 85 7.17 7.44 6.16
CA ILE A 85 5.71 7.63 6.15
C ILE A 85 5.33 8.53 4.97
N GLY A 86 4.32 8.13 4.22
CA GLY A 86 3.68 8.93 3.17
C GLY A 86 2.85 10.07 3.74
N GLY A 87 2.78 11.19 3.02
CA GLY A 87 2.23 12.45 3.55
C GLY A 87 0.74 12.46 3.90
N SER A 88 0.00 11.41 3.56
CA SER A 88 -1.44 11.27 3.83
C SER A 88 -1.77 10.10 4.75
N VAL A 89 -0.76 9.45 5.34
CA VAL A 89 -0.97 8.50 6.44
C VAL A 89 -1.41 9.26 7.69
N ASN A 90 -2.62 8.98 8.16
CA ASN A 90 -3.24 9.67 9.29
C ASN A 90 -2.95 8.98 10.62
N HIS A 91 -2.84 7.65 10.61
CA HIS A 91 -2.48 6.89 11.79
C HIS A 91 -1.04 7.16 12.20
N LYS A 92 -0.87 7.63 13.43
CA LYS A 92 0.44 7.94 14.00
C LYS A 92 1.16 6.66 14.42
N LEU A 93 1.77 5.98 13.44
CA LEU A 93 2.55 4.77 13.66
C LEU A 93 3.70 5.01 14.63
N SER A 94 3.88 4.10 15.58
CA SER A 94 4.93 4.18 16.59
C SER A 94 5.66 2.86 16.79
N LYS A 95 6.91 2.94 17.28
CA LYS A 95 7.69 1.75 17.64
C LYS A 95 7.01 0.99 18.79
N SER A 96 7.10 -0.34 18.74
CA SER A 96 6.45 -1.31 19.64
C SER A 96 4.93 -1.31 19.58
N GLU A 97 4.34 -0.60 18.61
CA GLU A 97 2.91 -0.67 18.36
C GLU A 97 2.54 -2.05 17.83
N LYS A 98 1.48 -2.63 18.40
CA LYS A 98 0.96 -3.94 18.00
C LYS A 98 -0.38 -3.77 17.31
N MET A 99 -0.53 -4.33 16.12
CA MET A 99 -1.74 -4.21 15.34
C MET A 99 -1.99 -5.46 14.49
N ASP A 100 -3.23 -5.65 14.09
CA ASP A 100 -3.59 -6.61 13.06
C ASP A 100 -3.44 -5.95 11.69
N VAL A 101 -2.75 -6.63 10.77
CA VAL A 101 -2.60 -6.21 9.38
C VAL A 101 -3.03 -7.32 8.45
N SER A 102 -3.64 -6.97 7.32
CA SER A 102 -3.92 -7.93 6.25
C SER A 102 -2.83 -7.89 5.19
N PHE A 103 -2.44 -9.04 4.66
CA PHE A 103 -1.58 -9.09 3.48
C PHE A 103 -2.43 -9.05 2.21
N LEU A 104 -2.03 -8.26 1.21
CA LEU A 104 -2.74 -8.17 -0.08
C LEU A 104 -2.71 -9.50 -0.84
N PHE A 105 -1.64 -10.28 -0.65
CA PHE A 105 -1.44 -11.60 -1.24
C PHE A 105 -1.09 -12.60 -0.14
N GLU A 106 -1.45 -13.87 -0.35
CA GLU A 106 -1.09 -14.96 0.57
C GLU A 106 0.43 -14.99 0.77
N PRO A 107 0.93 -14.72 1.99
CA PRO A 107 2.36 -14.73 2.22
C PRO A 107 2.82 -16.18 2.44
N LYS A 108 3.69 -16.66 1.56
CA LYS A 108 4.32 -17.97 1.70
C LYS A 108 5.35 -17.91 2.83
N ASP A 109 5.34 -18.91 3.70
CA ASP A 109 6.42 -19.16 4.67
C ASP A 109 6.63 -18.10 5.75
N LEU A 110 5.63 -17.28 6.09
CA LEU A 110 5.71 -16.40 7.26
C LEU A 110 5.48 -17.17 8.56
N LEU A 111 6.50 -17.16 9.42
CA LEU A 111 6.47 -17.77 10.74
C LEU A 111 6.38 -16.70 11.82
N VAL A 112 5.97 -17.12 13.02
CA VAL A 112 6.04 -16.27 14.21
C VAL A 112 7.51 -15.93 14.48
N ASN A 113 7.76 -14.68 14.89
CA ASN A 113 9.06 -14.05 15.08
C ASN A 113 9.86 -13.79 13.79
N THR A 114 9.25 -13.93 12.61
CA THR A 114 9.87 -13.46 11.37
C THR A 114 9.87 -11.93 11.34
N VAL A 115 11.04 -11.36 11.06
CA VAL A 115 11.20 -9.91 10.90
C VAL A 115 11.11 -9.55 9.42
N LEU A 116 10.29 -8.55 9.10
CA LEU A 116 10.03 -8.12 7.73
C LEU A 116 10.32 -6.64 7.56
N GLU A 117 10.82 -6.26 6.39
CA GLU A 117 10.62 -4.92 5.84
C GLU A 117 9.35 -4.93 4.99
N VAL A 118 8.42 -4.01 5.24
CA VAL A 118 7.11 -4.00 4.59
C VAL A 118 6.73 -2.63 4.10
N LYS A 119 6.07 -2.60 2.93
CA LYS A 119 5.27 -1.47 2.51
C LYS A 119 3.81 -1.74 2.88
N ALA A 120 3.28 -0.88 3.75
CA ALA A 120 1.91 -0.95 4.22
C ALA A 120 1.10 0.22 3.68
N ARG A 121 -0.12 -0.02 3.22
CA ARG A 121 -1.08 1.01 2.82
C ARG A 121 -2.15 1.19 3.89
N GLU A 122 -2.38 2.42 4.31
CA GLU A 122 -3.48 2.79 5.18
C GLU A 122 -4.80 2.83 4.40
N GLY A 123 -5.84 2.20 4.96
CA GLY A 123 -7.22 2.32 4.53
C GLY A 123 -8.11 2.79 5.68
N LEU A 124 -9.19 3.50 5.38
CA LEU A 124 -10.16 3.95 6.38
C LEU A 124 -11.18 2.85 6.67
N CYS A 125 -11.53 2.69 7.94
CA CYS A 125 -12.66 1.88 8.34
C CYS A 125 -13.99 2.53 7.89
N PRO A 126 -15.09 1.77 7.73
CA PRO A 126 -16.36 2.30 7.22
C PRO A 126 -16.94 3.47 8.03
N ASP A 127 -16.67 3.50 9.33
CA ASP A 127 -17.10 4.56 10.24
C ASP A 127 -16.15 5.78 10.24
N THR A 128 -15.03 5.70 9.51
CA THR A 128 -13.96 6.71 9.40
C THR A 128 -13.31 7.12 10.72
N SER A 129 -13.62 6.43 11.82
CA SER A 129 -13.10 6.74 13.16
C SER A 129 -11.69 6.20 13.38
N SER A 130 -11.33 5.18 12.59
CA SER A 130 -10.08 4.46 12.64
C SER A 130 -9.62 4.06 11.24
N SER A 131 -8.39 3.59 11.15
CA SER A 131 -7.81 3.04 9.94
C SER A 131 -7.23 1.65 10.18
N TYR A 132 -6.95 0.96 9.09
CA TYR A 132 -6.29 -0.34 9.07
C TYR A 132 -5.16 -0.32 8.05
N PHE A 133 -4.20 -1.23 8.23
CA PHE A 133 -3.07 -1.36 7.31
C PHE A 133 -3.17 -2.65 6.50
N THR A 134 -2.89 -2.53 5.21
CA THR A 134 -2.71 -3.67 4.29
C THR A 134 -1.25 -3.72 3.85
N ILE A 135 -0.57 -4.84 4.06
CA ILE A 135 0.77 -5.08 3.54
C ILE A 135 0.67 -5.35 2.03
N ILE A 136 1.21 -4.43 1.23
CA ILE A 136 1.16 -4.51 -0.25
C ILE A 136 2.47 -5.04 -0.85
N GLU A 137 3.57 -4.98 -0.08
CA GLU A 137 4.88 -5.50 -0.46
C GLU A 137 5.65 -5.85 0.82
N HIS A 138 6.43 -6.93 0.80
CA HIS A 138 7.23 -7.33 1.95
C HIS A 138 8.50 -8.05 1.52
N ARG A 139 9.50 -8.01 2.40
CA ARG A 139 10.77 -8.74 2.31
C ARG A 139 11.13 -9.30 3.68
N ILE A 140 11.51 -10.57 3.73
CA ILE A 140 12.03 -11.20 4.95
C ILE A 140 13.46 -10.70 5.23
N LEU A 141 13.71 -10.32 6.48
CA LEU A 141 15.03 -9.91 6.95
C LEU A 141 15.61 -11.07 7.79
N GLU A 142 16.74 -11.63 7.32
CA GLU A 142 17.52 -12.66 8.02
C GLU A 142 18.04 -12.20 9.39
#